data_AF-A0A3M2GLZ0-F1
#
_entry.id   AF-A0A3M2GLZ0-F1
#
_cell.length_a   1.000
_cell.length_b   1.000
_cell.length_c   1.000
_cell.angle_alpha   90.00
_cell.angle_beta   90.00
_cell.angle_gamma   90.00
#
_symmetry.space_group_name_H-M   'P 1'
#
loop_
_entity.id
_entity.type
_entity.pdbx_description
1 polymer ?
#
loop_
_entity_poly.entity_id
_entity_poly.type
_entity_poly.pdbx_seq_one_letter_code
_entity_poly.pdbx_strand_id
1 'polypeptide(L)' 'FPDNRHRNEKAYSLILSFFATEYQKIEVQYQHGRPAERDPFHRLLLRAVFVIGAHGAHKY' A
#
# COMPACT_ATOMS: atom_id res chain seq x y z
N PHE A 1 -15.54 5.98 -33.44
CA PHE A 1 -14.61 5.32 -32.49
C PHE A 1 -15.39 4.22 -31.78
N PRO A 2 -15.06 2.93 -31.90
CA PRO A 2 -15.85 1.93 -31.23
C PRO A 2 -15.60 2.05 -29.72
N ASP A 3 -16.72 2.22 -29.02
CA ASP A 3 -16.86 2.32 -27.59
C ASP A 3 -16.55 0.95 -26.98
N ASN A 4 -15.35 0.76 -26.43
CA ASN A 4 -14.93 -0.47 -25.75
C ASN A 4 -15.64 -0.63 -24.40
N ARG A 5 -16.97 -0.84 -24.43
CA ARG A 5 -17.83 -1.07 -23.25
C ARG A 5 -17.54 -2.33 -22.45
N HIS A 6 -16.51 -3.11 -22.82
CA HIS A 6 -16.18 -4.40 -22.21
C HIS A 6 -14.83 -4.47 -21.48
N ARG A 7 -14.12 -3.36 -21.30
CA ARG A 7 -12.83 -3.33 -20.60
C ARG A 7 -13.04 -3.13 -19.10
N ASN A 8 -13.64 -4.13 -18.44
CA ASN A 8 -13.90 -4.12 -16.99
C ASN A 8 -12.65 -4.59 -16.23
N GLU A 9 -11.63 -3.73 -16.18
CA GLU A 9 -10.41 -3.96 -15.42
C GLU A 9 -10.73 -3.86 -13.92
N LYS A 10 -10.51 -4.96 -13.18
CA LYS A 10 -10.76 -5.01 -11.73
C LYS A 10 -9.45 -5.12 -10.99
N ALA A 11 -9.25 -4.22 -10.03
CA ALA A 11 -8.17 -4.26 -9.06
C ALA A 11 -8.74 -4.18 -7.65
N TYR A 12 -8.19 -5.00 -6.76
CA TYR A 12 -8.54 -5.05 -5.35
C TYR A 12 -7.28 -4.81 -4.54
N SER A 13 -7.40 -4.01 -3.48
CA SER A 13 -6.32 -3.79 -2.53
C SER A 13 -6.82 -3.97 -1.11
N LEU A 14 -6.03 -4.67 -0.29
CA LEU A 14 -6.23 -4.80 1.14
C LEU A 14 -5.01 -4.19 1.84
N ILE A 15 -5.24 -3.30 2.80
CA ILE A 15 -4.18 -2.70 3.61
C ILE A 15 -4.49 -2.99 5.07
N LEU A 16 -3.55 -3.63 5.75
CA LEU A 16 -3.57 -3.83 7.19
C LEU A 16 -2.50 -2.93 7.81
N SER A 17 -2.90 -2.17 8.81
CA SER A 17 -2.03 -1.24 9.53
C SER A 17 -2.01 -1.63 11.00
N PHE A 18 -0.83 -1.88 11.53
CA PHE A 18 -0.59 -2.09 12.95
C PHE A 18 0.25 -0.94 13.50
N PHE A 19 -0.31 -0.20 14.44
CA PHE A 19 0.40 0.87 15.15
C PHE A 19 0.98 0.28 16.43
N ALA A 20 2.30 0.12 16.48
CA ALA A 20 2.98 -0.35 17.67
C ALA A 20 3.08 0.77 18.72
N THR A 21 3.30 2.00 18.26
CA THR A 21 3.27 3.23 19.06
C THR A 21 2.76 4.39 18.19
N GLU A 22 2.64 5.59 18.77
CA GLU A 22 2.33 6.82 18.02
C GLU A 22 3.38 7.18 16.97
N TYR A 23 4.58 6.61 17.08
CA TYR A 23 5.72 6.90 16.20
C TYR A 23 6.15 5.68 15.36
N GLN A 24 5.51 4.54 15.53
CA GLN A 24 5.89 3.28 14.90
C GLN A 24 4.69 2.57 14.30
N LYS A 25 4.77 2.28 13.01
CA LYS A 25 3.72 1.61 12.25
C LYS A 25 4.29 0.52 11.37
N ILE A 26 3.62 -0.62 11.35
CA ILE A 26 3.85 -1.70 10.40
C ILE A 26 2.63 -1.79 9.49
N GLU A 27 2.85 -1.86 8.18
CA GLU A 27 1.79 -1.99 7.19
C GLU A 27 2.05 -3.16 6.27
N VAL A 28 1.01 -3.97 6.07
CA VAL A 28 0.98 -5.01 5.05
C VAL A 28 -0.05 -4.59 4.02
N GLN A 29 0.36 -4.48 2.78
CA GLN A 29 -0.52 -4.20 1.66
C GLN A 29 -0.49 -5.38 0.68
N TYR A 30 -1.67 -5.88 0.36
CA TYR A 30 -1.88 -6.86 -0.69
C TYR A 30 -2.67 -6.23 -1.83
N GLN A 31 -2.22 -6.44 -3.06
CA GLN A 31 -2.87 -5.97 -4.27
C GLN A 31 -3.05 -7.15 -5.21
N HIS A 32 -4.24 -7.23 -5.79
CA HIS A 32 -4.61 -8.23 -6.79
C HIS A 32 -5.34 -7.56 -7.94
N GLY A 33 -4.93 -7.82 -9.16
CA GLY A 33 -5.57 -7.26 -10.35
C GLY A 33 -5.75 -8.28 -11.46
N ARG A 34 -6.83 -8.12 -12.23
CA ARG A 34 -7.11 -8.88 -13.46
C ARG A 34 -7.32 -7.88 -14.62
N PRO A 35 -6.23 -7.32 -15.17
CA PRO A 35 -6.31 -6.45 -16.33
C PRO A 35 -6.72 -7.24 -17.58
N ALA A 36 -7.38 -6.59 -18.54
CA ALA A 36 -7.90 -7.26 -19.74
C ALA A 36 -6.82 -7.67 -20.75
N GLU A 37 -5.67 -6.99 -20.74
CA GLU A 37 -4.59 -7.13 -21.74
C GLU A 37 -3.24 -7.58 -21.13
N ARG A 38 -3.23 -7.92 -19.85
CA ARG A 38 -2.03 -8.38 -19.13
C ARG A 38 -2.37 -9.55 -18.24
N ASP A 39 -1.33 -10.29 -17.85
CA ASP A 39 -1.49 -11.35 -16.87
C ASP A 39 -2.00 -10.79 -15.53
N PRO A 40 -2.88 -11.55 -14.85
CA PRO A 40 -3.25 -11.26 -13.48
C PRO A 40 -2.01 -11.11 -12.60
N PHE A 41 -2.05 -10.15 -11.67
CA PHE A 41 -0.92 -9.88 -10.79
C PHE A 41 -1.30 -9.97 -9.33
N HIS A 42 -0.34 -10.44 -8.54
CA HIS A 42 -0.36 -10.44 -7.08
C HIS A 42 0.85 -9.64 -6.60
N ARG A 43 0.62 -8.66 -5.73
CA ARG A 43 1.70 -7.87 -5.13
C ARG A 43 1.50 -7.79 -3.62
N LEU A 44 2.56 -8.12 -2.90
CA LEU A 44 2.65 -7.97 -1.45
C LEU A 44 3.70 -6.91 -1.14
N LEU A 45 3.35 -5.96 -0.28
CA LEU A 45 4.25 -4.92 0.20
C LEU A 45 4.21 -4.91 1.73
N LEU A 46 5.39 -5.01 2.34
CA LEU A 46 5.58 -4.80 3.76
C LEU A 46 6.29 -3.46 3.96
N ARG A 47 5.75 -2.61 4.83
CA ARG A 47 6.36 -1.33 5.21
C ARG A 47 6.50 -1.26 6.72
N ALA A 48 7.68 -0.85 7.16
CA ALA A 48 7.94 -0.45 8.54
C ALA A 48 8.25 1.05 8.53
N VAL A 49 7.43 1.82 9.23
CA VAL A 49 7.51 3.29 9.28
C VAL A 49 7.86 3.70 10.70
N PHE A 50 8.94 4.46 10.84
CA PHE A 50 9.44 4.97 12.11
C PHE A 50 9.57 6.48 11.99
N VAL A 51 8.93 7.21 12.90
CA VAL A 51 9.11 8.66 13.03
C VAL A 51 10.19 8.88 14.09
N ILE A 52 11.37 9.31 13.66
CA ILE A 52 12.44 9.73 14.57
C ILE A 52 12.30 11.24 14.76
N GLY A 53 11.57 11.64 15.80
CA GLY A 53 11.49 13.04 16.21
C GLY A 53 12.81 13.51 16.80
N ALA A 54 13.32 14.65 16.33
CA ALA A 54 14.51 15.33 16.87
C ALA A 54 14.27 15.94 18.27
N HIS A 55 13.70 15.17 19.22
CA HIS A 55 13.57 15.54 20.63
C HIS A 55 14.92 15.43 21.38
N GLY A 56 16.03 15.68 20.68
CA GLY A 56 17.39 15.74 21.22
C GLY A 56 18.10 17.07 20.92
N ALA A 57 17.39 18.07 20.38
CA ALA A 57 17.96 19.40 20.10
C ALA A 57 17.88 20.38 21.29
N HIS A 58 17.72 19.88 22.52
CA HIS A 58 17.93 20.66 23.73
C HIS A 58 18.94 19.93 24.62
N LYS A 59 20.22 20.16 24.35
CA LYS A 59 21.28 19.89 25.33
C LYS A 59 21.23 21.03 26.35
N TYR A 60 20.77 20.75 27.56
CA TYR A 60 21.16 21.54 28.73
C TYR A 60 22.65 21.34 28.99
#